data_AF-A0A8C8VHM7-F1
#
_entry.id   AF-A0A8C8VHM7-F1
#
_cell.length_a   1.000
_cell.length_b   1.000
_cell.length_c   1.000
_cell.angle_alpha   90.00
_cell.angle_beta   90.00
_cell.angle_gamma   90.00
#
_symmetry.space_group_name_H-M   'P 1'
#
loop_
_entity.id
_entity.type
_entity.pdbx_description
1 polymer ?
#
loop_
_entity_poly.entity_id
_entity_poly.type
_entity_poly.pdbx_seq_one_letter_code
_entity_poly.pdbx_strand_id
1 'polypeptide(L)'
;LAPHTGTIWNWIRAFWRKNGLLTLSMLSLVIGCLLGFLLREKQYISFPGELLMRMLKMLILPLITSSLMSGLATMDSKACGKMGLITITYYLWTTFMAVTVGIVLVISIHPGAAAQKEEYAVGKAVLSSADALLDLIRYAPASPGIVLLF
;
A
#
# COMPACT_ATOMS: atom_id res chain seq x y z
N LEU A 1 36.75 -23.09 -32.67
CA LEU A 1 36.35 -22.39 -31.42
C LEU A 1 35.02 -21.68 -31.65
N ALA A 2 33.89 -22.29 -31.28
CA ALA A 2 32.58 -21.65 -31.00
C ALA A 2 31.51 -22.77 -30.95
N PRO A 3 30.97 -23.09 -29.74
CA PRO A 3 29.52 -22.95 -29.58
C PRO A 3 29.15 -22.65 -28.11
N HIS A 4 29.07 -21.38 -27.70
CA HIS A 4 28.66 -21.02 -26.33
C HIS A 4 27.43 -20.09 -26.25
N THR A 5 26.85 -19.69 -27.39
CA THR A 5 25.72 -18.75 -27.44
C THR A 5 24.33 -19.42 -27.36
N GLY A 6 24.22 -20.72 -27.67
CA GLY A 6 22.93 -21.44 -27.66
C GLY A 6 22.43 -21.86 -26.27
N THR A 7 23.34 -22.09 -25.31
CA THR A 7 23.00 -22.55 -23.95
C THR A 7 22.37 -21.43 -23.12
N ILE A 8 22.89 -20.21 -23.24
CA ILE A 8 22.41 -19.03 -22.50
C ILE A 8 20.97 -18.67 -22.87
N TRP A 9 20.63 -18.69 -24.17
CA TRP A 9 19.29 -18.35 -24.65
C TRP A 9 18.24 -19.39 -24.25
N ASN A 10 18.64 -20.67 -24.16
CA ASN A 10 17.78 -21.74 -23.68
C ASN A 10 17.59 -21.71 -22.16
N TRP A 11 18.64 -21.37 -21.43
CA TRP A 11 18.59 -21.16 -19.98
C TRP A 11 17.73 -19.95 -19.61
N ILE A 12 17.86 -18.83 -20.33
CA ILE A 12 17.01 -17.63 -20.18
C ILE A 12 15.55 -17.95 -20.47
N ARG A 13 15.24 -18.68 -21.55
CA ARG A 13 13.85 -19.11 -21.83
C ARG A 13 13.31 -20.07 -20.77
N ALA A 14 14.13 -20.98 -20.25
CA ALA A 14 13.73 -21.90 -19.20
C ALA A 14 13.48 -21.17 -17.87
N PHE A 15 14.32 -20.18 -17.55
CA PHE A 15 14.16 -19.32 -16.39
C PHE A 15 12.95 -18.40 -16.50
N TRP A 16 12.72 -17.79 -17.67
CA TRP A 16 11.58 -16.91 -17.92
C TRP A 16 10.24 -17.65 -17.86
N ARG A 17 10.19 -18.93 -18.23
CA ARG A 17 8.99 -19.76 -18.02
C ARG A 17 8.72 -20.14 -16.55
N LYS A 18 9.75 -20.23 -15.72
CA LYS A 18 9.60 -20.60 -14.30
C LYS A 18 9.37 -19.38 -13.39
N ASN A 19 10.05 -18.28 -13.66
CA ASN A 19 10.09 -17.10 -12.78
C ASN A 19 9.56 -15.83 -13.47
N GLY A 20 8.85 -15.98 -14.59
CA GLY A 20 8.57 -14.88 -15.52
C GLY A 20 7.84 -13.70 -14.91
N LEU A 21 6.84 -13.95 -14.06
CA LEU A 21 6.05 -12.89 -13.45
C LEU A 21 6.88 -12.01 -12.49
N LEU A 22 7.72 -12.65 -11.68
CA LEU A 22 8.57 -11.97 -10.68
C LEU A 22 9.67 -11.16 -11.35
N THR A 23 10.28 -11.71 -12.40
CA THR A 23 11.31 -10.99 -13.15
C THR A 23 10.73 -9.82 -13.93
N LEU A 24 9.49 -9.94 -14.44
CA LEU A 24 8.82 -8.84 -15.15
C LEU A 24 8.49 -7.67 -14.22
N SER A 25 8.02 -7.93 -13.00
CA SER A 25 7.66 -6.86 -12.05
C SER A 25 8.90 -6.09 -11.58
N MET A 26 9.99 -6.81 -11.27
CA MET A 26 11.26 -6.19 -10.90
C MET A 26 11.87 -5.40 -12.06
N LEU A 27 11.87 -5.95 -13.27
CA LEU A 27 12.37 -5.25 -14.46
C LEU A 27 11.51 -4.01 -14.77
N SER A 28 10.19 -4.11 -14.64
CA SER A 28 9.25 -3.00 -14.82
C SER A 28 9.51 -1.85 -13.84
N LEU A 29 9.79 -2.14 -12.56
CA LEU A 29 10.14 -1.12 -11.58
C LEU A 29 11.44 -0.38 -11.95
N VAL A 30 12.48 -1.11 -12.34
CA VAL A 30 13.78 -0.52 -12.72
C VAL A 30 13.64 0.34 -13.99
N ILE A 31 12.97 -0.20 -15.01
CA ILE A 31 12.70 0.52 -16.28
C ILE A 31 11.81 1.73 -16.02
N GLY A 32 10.76 1.59 -15.19
CA GLY A 32 9.85 2.67 -14.82
C GLY A 32 10.55 3.82 -14.08
N CYS A 33 11.44 3.52 -13.14
CA CYS A 33 12.26 4.52 -12.47
C CYS A 33 13.22 5.22 -13.45
N LEU A 34 13.86 4.46 -14.36
CA LEU A 34 14.80 5.01 -15.33
C LEU A 34 14.09 5.93 -16.36
N LEU A 35 12.96 5.49 -16.90
CA LEU A 35 12.15 6.31 -17.81
C LEU A 35 11.56 7.53 -17.08
N GLY A 36 11.12 7.37 -15.82
CA GLY A 36 10.62 8.48 -15.00
C GLY A 36 11.66 9.57 -14.75
N PHE A 37 12.92 9.18 -14.57
CA PHE A 37 14.03 10.13 -14.43
C PHE A 37 14.35 10.86 -15.74
N LEU A 38 14.26 10.18 -16.88
CA LEU A 38 14.59 10.73 -18.21
C LEU A 38 13.48 11.60 -18.81
N LEU A 39 12.20 11.32 -18.53
CA LEU A 39 11.03 11.90 -19.23
C LEU A 39 10.17 12.79 -18.33
N ARG A 40 10.80 13.69 -17.57
CA ARG A 40 10.17 14.54 -16.54
C ARG A 40 9.01 15.44 -17.00
N GLU A 41 8.78 15.60 -18.30
CA GLU A 41 7.83 16.59 -18.85
C GLU A 41 6.64 16.01 -19.64
N LYS A 42 6.45 14.68 -19.71
CA LYS A 42 5.33 14.09 -20.47
C LYS A 42 4.30 13.39 -19.59
N GLN A 43 3.19 14.08 -19.34
CA GLN A 43 2.05 13.63 -18.54
C GLN A 43 1.34 12.36 -19.06
N TYR A 44 1.58 11.95 -20.30
CA TYR A 44 0.97 10.76 -20.91
C TYR A 44 1.49 9.43 -20.36
N ILE A 45 2.67 9.40 -19.73
CA ILE A 45 3.28 8.16 -19.22
C ILE A 45 2.55 7.63 -17.98
N SER A 46 1.81 8.48 -17.26
CA SER A 46 1.08 8.09 -16.04
C SER A 46 -0.25 7.36 -16.33
N PHE A 47 -0.75 7.44 -17.57
CA PHE A 47 -2.02 6.83 -17.98
C PHE A 47 -2.13 5.31 -17.68
N PRO A 48 -1.14 4.45 -18.05
CA PRO A 48 -1.19 3.02 -17.72
C PRO A 48 -1.19 2.74 -16.20
N GLY A 49 -0.52 3.58 -15.40
CA GLY A 49 -0.50 3.46 -13.94
C GLY A 49 -1.86 3.81 -13.31
N GLU A 50 -2.52 4.83 -13.84
CA GLU A 50 -3.85 5.21 -13.37
C GLU A 50 -4.91 4.14 -13.66
N LEU A 51 -4.84 3.53 -14.86
CA LEU A 51 -5.72 2.44 -15.25
C LEU A 51 -5.54 1.21 -14.34
N LEU A 52 -4.29 0.85 -14.00
CA LEU A 52 -3.98 -0.20 -13.05
C LEU A 52 -4.57 0.09 -11.66
N MET A 53 -4.38 1.31 -11.14
CA MET A 53 -4.92 1.71 -9.84
C MET A 53 -6.44 1.67 -9.80
N ARG A 54 -7.12 2.03 -10.90
CA ARG A 54 -8.59 1.92 -11.00
C ARG A 54 -9.05 0.46 -10.98
N MET A 55 -8.38 -0.42 -11.71
CA MET A 55 -8.68 -1.87 -11.70
C MET A 55 -8.48 -2.48 -10.30
N LEU A 56 -7.37 -2.18 -9.61
CA LEU A 56 -7.10 -2.71 -8.27
C LEU A 56 -8.13 -2.22 -7.24
N LYS A 57 -8.53 -0.94 -7.29
CA LYS A 57 -9.54 -0.39 -6.37
C LYS A 57 -10.93 -1.01 -6.57
N MET A 58 -11.32 -1.32 -7.80
CA MET A 58 -12.59 -2.01 -8.06
C MET A 58 -12.59 -3.44 -7.50
N LEU A 59 -11.42 -4.09 -7.48
CA LEU A 59 -11.25 -5.44 -6.95
C LEU A 59 -11.17 -5.47 -5.42
N ILE A 60 -10.59 -4.45 -4.79
CA ILE A 60 -10.29 -4.46 -3.36
C ILE A 60 -11.56 -4.53 -2.49
N LEU A 61 -12.61 -3.79 -2.85
CA LEU A 61 -13.84 -3.71 -2.08
C LEU A 61 -14.57 -5.07 -1.99
N PRO A 62 -14.90 -5.76 -3.09
CA PRO A 62 -15.57 -7.06 -3.04
C PRO A 62 -14.67 -8.18 -2.49
N LEU A 63 -13.36 -8.11 -2.73
CA LEU A 63 -12.43 -9.14 -2.25
C LEU A 63 -12.29 -9.09 -0.72
N ILE A 64 -12.22 -7.88 -0.13
CA ILE A 64 -12.13 -7.72 1.32
C ILE A 64 -13.41 -8.20 2.00
N THR A 65 -14.60 -7.79 1.52
CA THR A 65 -15.85 -8.18 2.17
C THR A 65 -16.10 -9.69 2.10
N SER A 66 -15.88 -10.31 0.94
CA SER A 66 -16.03 -11.77 0.77
C SER A 66 -15.01 -12.56 1.59
N SER A 67 -13.74 -12.13 1.61
CA SER A 67 -12.68 -12.79 2.38
C SER A 67 -12.91 -12.66 3.89
N LEU A 68 -13.35 -11.49 4.38
CA LEU A 68 -13.69 -11.31 5.80
C LEU A 68 -14.91 -12.13 6.19
N MET A 69 -15.98 -12.12 5.38
CA MET A 69 -17.19 -12.89 5.67
C MET A 69 -16.90 -14.39 5.77
N SER A 70 -16.19 -14.96 4.79
CA SER A 70 -15.80 -16.38 4.80
C SER A 70 -14.81 -16.70 5.92
N GLY A 71 -13.84 -15.83 6.16
CA GLY A 71 -12.84 -16.00 7.22
C GLY A 71 -13.44 -15.98 8.62
N LEU A 72 -14.41 -15.10 8.88
CA LEU A 72 -15.07 -15.00 10.18
C LEU A 72 -16.15 -16.08 10.38
N ALA A 73 -16.85 -16.50 9.33
CA ALA A 73 -17.90 -17.53 9.41
C ALA A 73 -17.37 -18.92 9.81
N THR A 74 -16.09 -19.19 9.59
CA THR A 74 -15.45 -20.49 9.91
C THR A 74 -14.84 -20.52 11.31
N MET A 75 -14.78 -19.39 12.02
CA MET A 75 -14.16 -19.27 13.33
C MET A 75 -15.20 -19.07 14.44
N ASP A 76 -15.02 -19.75 15.57
CA ASP A 76 -15.83 -19.50 16.76
C ASP A 76 -15.67 -18.06 17.26
N SER A 77 -16.75 -17.47 17.76
CA SER A 77 -16.78 -16.08 18.27
C SER A 77 -15.71 -15.79 19.33
N LYS A 78 -15.44 -16.75 20.22
CA LYS A 78 -14.37 -16.66 21.24
C LYS A 78 -12.97 -16.72 20.62
N ALA A 79 -12.77 -17.53 19.58
CA ALA A 79 -11.49 -17.64 18.89
C ALA A 79 -11.20 -16.38 18.06
N CYS A 80 -12.22 -15.85 17.36
CA CYS A 80 -12.16 -14.59 16.64
C CYS A 80 -11.77 -13.42 17.57
N GLY A 81 -12.40 -13.30 18.74
CA GLY A 81 -12.08 -12.25 19.71
C GLY A 81 -10.63 -12.31 20.20
N LYS A 82 -10.11 -13.51 20.49
CA LYS A 82 -8.71 -13.69 20.93
C LYS A 82 -7.71 -13.37 19.81
N MET A 83 -7.97 -13.82 18.59
CA MET A 83 -7.13 -13.49 17.43
C MET A 83 -7.14 -11.99 17.12
N GLY A 84 -8.30 -11.34 17.22
CA GLY A 84 -8.44 -9.90 17.07
C GLY A 84 -7.64 -9.12 18.10
N LEU A 85 -7.71 -9.51 19.38
CA LEU A 85 -6.97 -8.85 20.45
C LEU A 85 -5.45 -8.97 20.29
N ILE A 86 -4.96 -10.15 19.91
CA ILE A 86 -3.53 -10.38 19.62
C ILE A 86 -3.10 -9.49 18.44
N THR A 87 -3.92 -9.44 17.39
CA THR A 87 -3.65 -8.64 16.19
C THR A 87 -3.60 -7.15 16.51
N ILE A 88 -4.57 -6.61 17.24
CA ILE A 88 -4.59 -5.20 17.68
C ILE A 88 -3.35 -4.88 18.51
N THR A 89 -3.03 -5.73 19.49
CA THR A 89 -1.85 -5.52 20.36
C THR A 89 -0.56 -5.53 19.54
N TYR A 90 -0.43 -6.45 18.58
CA TYR A 90 0.71 -6.53 17.67
C TYR A 90 0.83 -5.28 16.78
N TYR A 91 -0.27 -4.79 16.22
CA TYR A 91 -0.28 -3.58 15.39
C TYR A 91 0.10 -2.33 16.20
N LEU A 92 -0.39 -2.21 17.42
CA LEU A 92 -0.01 -1.10 18.31
C LEU A 92 1.48 -1.13 18.63
N TRP A 93 2.01 -2.32 18.95
CA TRP A 93 3.44 -2.48 19.25
C TRP A 93 4.34 -2.13 18.07
N THR A 94 4.03 -2.63 16.87
CA THR A 94 4.84 -2.33 15.68
C THR A 94 4.71 -0.86 15.25
N THR A 95 3.52 -0.25 15.40
CA THR A 95 3.33 1.18 15.12
C THR A 95 4.15 2.04 16.08
N PHE A 96 4.18 1.69 17.37
CA PHE A 96 5.00 2.38 18.35
C PHE A 96 6.49 2.29 18.01
N MET A 97 6.97 1.09 17.64
CA MET A 97 8.36 0.89 17.20
C MET A 97 8.67 1.66 15.90
N ALA A 98 7.76 1.68 14.93
CA ALA A 98 7.94 2.43 13.69
C ALA A 98 7.99 3.95 13.94
N VAL A 99 7.11 4.47 14.80
CA VAL A 99 7.06 5.90 15.16
C VAL A 99 8.31 6.31 15.92
N THR A 100 8.75 5.53 16.91
CA THR A 100 9.98 5.83 17.66
C THR A 100 11.21 5.86 16.74
N VAL A 101 11.36 4.86 15.86
CA VAL A 101 12.43 4.85 14.85
C VAL A 101 12.32 6.03 13.88
N GLY A 102 11.11 6.36 13.42
CA GLY A 102 10.88 7.50 12.53
C GLY A 102 11.25 8.84 13.18
N ILE A 103 10.91 9.03 14.46
CA ILE A 103 11.28 10.22 15.24
C ILE A 103 12.80 10.30 15.43
N VAL A 104 13.46 9.19 15.77
CA VAL A 104 14.92 9.16 15.90
C VAL A 104 15.60 9.51 14.56
N LEU A 105 15.09 8.97 13.45
CA LEU A 105 15.64 9.23 12.12
C LEU A 105 15.47 10.69 11.67
N VAL A 106 14.29 11.27 11.87
CA VAL A 106 14.03 12.67 11.50
C VAL A 106 14.84 13.64 12.35
N ILE A 107 15.01 13.36 13.65
CA ILE A 107 15.87 14.16 14.54
C ILE A 107 17.35 13.94 14.19
N SER A 108 17.77 12.78 13.71
CA SER A 108 19.18 12.57 13.35
C SER A 108 19.54 13.27 12.04
N ILE A 109 18.69 13.17 11.02
CA ILE A 109 18.98 13.68 9.66
C ILE A 109 18.57 15.15 9.52
N HIS A 110 17.64 15.65 10.36
CA HIS A 110 16.98 16.95 10.24
C HIS A 110 16.58 17.30 8.78
N PRO A 111 15.79 16.45 8.10
CA PRO A 111 15.37 16.70 6.73
C PRO A 111 14.31 17.82 6.72
N GLY A 112 14.75 19.06 6.76
CA GLY A 112 13.85 20.22 6.87
C GLY A 112 14.55 21.57 6.86
N ALA A 113 15.85 21.63 7.20
CA ALA A 113 16.63 22.87 7.10
C ALA A 113 16.69 23.43 5.66
N ALA A 114 16.52 22.58 4.64
CA ALA A 114 16.48 22.98 3.23
C ALA A 114 15.09 23.43 2.71
N ALA A 115 14.03 23.32 3.52
CA ALA A 115 12.63 23.48 3.06
C ALA A 115 11.95 24.80 3.51
N GLN A 116 12.68 25.76 4.08
CA GLN A 116 12.11 26.99 4.68
C GLN A 116 11.58 28.05 3.68
N LYS A 117 11.11 27.67 2.48
CA LYS A 117 10.69 28.66 1.45
C LYS A 117 9.21 28.71 1.09
N GLU A 118 8.35 27.93 1.71
CA GLU A 118 6.92 28.00 1.44
C GLU A 118 6.18 28.27 2.75
N GLU A 119 5.81 29.54 2.96
CA GLU A 119 4.90 29.97 4.00
C GLU A 119 3.53 29.34 3.73
N TYR A 120 3.31 28.18 4.35
CA TYR A 120 2.05 27.45 4.27
C TYR A 120 1.01 28.24 5.09
N ALA A 121 0.24 29.09 4.41
CA ALA A 121 -0.97 29.72 4.94
C ALA A 121 -2.02 28.63 5.20
N VAL A 122 -1.88 27.94 6.32
CA VAL A 122 -2.80 26.91 6.78
C VAL A 122 -4.01 27.62 7.38
N GLY A 123 -4.97 27.96 6.52
CA GLY A 123 -6.36 28.11 6.94
C GLY A 123 -6.92 26.75 7.33
N LYS A 124 -6.58 26.25 8.52
CA LYS A 124 -7.24 25.06 9.09
C LYS A 124 -8.35 25.53 10.02
N ALA A 125 -9.57 25.09 9.71
CA ALA A 125 -10.56 24.86 10.75
C ALA A 125 -9.88 23.99 11.82
N VAL A 126 -9.73 24.52 13.04
CA VAL A 126 -9.24 23.78 14.19
C VAL A 126 -10.37 22.83 14.60
N LEU A 127 -10.55 21.75 13.83
CA LEU A 127 -11.28 20.59 14.30
C LEU A 127 -10.54 20.09 15.53
N SER A 128 -11.24 19.99 16.65
CA SER A 128 -10.68 19.40 17.84
C SER A 128 -10.29 17.96 17.50
N SER A 129 -9.19 17.45 18.04
CA SER A 129 -8.85 16.02 17.87
C SER A 129 -9.98 15.11 18.36
N ALA A 130 -10.80 15.61 19.29
CA ALA A 130 -12.03 14.95 19.71
C ALA A 130 -13.06 14.87 18.57
N ASP A 131 -13.25 15.91 17.77
CA ASP A 131 -14.20 15.91 16.64
C ASP A 131 -13.78 14.91 15.56
N ALA A 132 -12.48 14.79 15.29
CA ALA A 132 -11.96 13.80 14.36
C ALA A 132 -12.16 12.35 14.86
N LEU A 133 -12.04 12.11 16.17
CA LEU A 133 -12.35 10.80 16.76
C LEU A 133 -13.86 10.53 16.75
N LEU A 134 -14.68 11.54 17.01
CA LEU A 134 -16.14 11.44 16.91
C LEU A 134 -16.58 11.17 15.47
N ASP A 135 -15.95 11.79 14.47
CA ASP A 135 -16.20 11.52 13.05
C ASP A 135 -15.84 10.09 12.65
N LEU A 136 -14.71 9.56 13.16
CA LEU A 136 -14.33 8.17 12.92
C LEU A 136 -15.35 7.18 13.50
N ILE A 137 -15.81 7.45 14.74
CA ILE A 137 -16.82 6.62 15.40
C ILE A 137 -18.18 6.75 14.70
N ARG A 138 -18.53 7.96 14.24
CA ARG A 138 -19.77 8.22 13.49
C ARG A 138 -19.75 7.57 12.11
N TYR A 139 -18.59 7.42 11.48
CA TYR A 139 -18.43 6.73 10.19
C TYR A 139 -18.43 5.20 10.32
N ALA A 140 -18.17 4.64 11.51
CA ALA A 140 -18.39 3.22 11.74
C ALA A 140 -19.87 2.88 11.43
N PRO A 141 -20.16 1.83 10.64
CA PRO A 141 -21.48 1.63 10.04
C PRO A 141 -22.52 1.28 11.10
N ALA A 142 -23.08 2.31 11.73
CA ALA A 142 -24.25 2.20 12.61
C ALA A 142 -25.57 2.23 11.81
N SER A 143 -25.51 2.36 10.48
CA SER A 143 -26.68 2.29 9.59
C SER A 143 -26.82 0.87 8.99
N PRO A 144 -27.77 0.04 9.48
CA PRO A 144 -28.00 -1.30 8.95
C PRO A 144 -28.46 -1.33 7.48
N GLY A 145 -28.80 -0.19 6.87
CA GLY A 145 -29.34 -0.10 5.50
C GLY A 145 -28.33 -0.21 4.36
N ILE A 146 -27.04 0.09 4.58
CA ILE A 146 -26.01 0.00 3.52
C ILE A 146 -25.37 -1.39 3.44
N VAL A 147 -25.34 -2.13 4.56
CA VAL A 147 -24.83 -3.51 4.60
C VAL A 147 -25.83 -4.49 4.01
N LEU A 148 -27.14 -4.18 4.04
CA LEU A 148 -28.21 -4.99 3.45
C LEU A 148 -28.43 -4.76 1.95
N LEU A 149 -27.78 -3.74 1.36
CA LEU A 149 -27.86 -3.44 -0.08
C LEU A 149 -26.74 -4.11 -0.89
N PHE A 150 -25.89 -4.90 -0.23
CA PHE A 150 -24.86 -5.74 -0.84
C PHE A 150 -25.08 -7.21 -0.47
#